data_AF-A0A8S3K3P6-F1
#
_entry.id   AF-A0A8S3K3P6-F1
#
_cell.length_a   1.000
_cell.length_b   1.000
_cell.length_c   1.000
_cell.angle_alpha   90.00
_cell.angle_beta   90.00
_cell.angle_gamma   90.00
#
_symmetry.space_group_name_H-M   'P 1'
#
loop_
_entity.id
_entity.type
_entity.pdbx_description
1 polymer ?
#
loop_
_entity_poly.entity_id
_entity_poly.type
_entity_poly.pdbx_seq_one_letter_code
_entity_poly.pdbx_strand_id
1 'polypeptide(L)'
;ECWNPLKLKYQLRNVRERLAKSLVDKGICSTEKQNFFLFDMTTHPLSDSVHKVKLVKKVQDSVLSRWPNDPRRMDKRILALIYLAHASDVLENAFTSLSDDDYEVAMKHVRELLDLDP
;
A
#
# COMPACT_ATOMS: atom_id res chain seq x y z
N GLU A 1 -14.61 -6.73 -12.25
CA GLU A 1 -15.28 -5.83 -13.20
C GLU A 1 -16.35 -6.61 -13.94
N CYS A 2 -17.63 -6.22 -13.83
CA CYS A 2 -18.71 -6.95 -14.51
C CYS A 2 -19.67 -5.98 -15.17
N TRP A 3 -20.02 -6.26 -16.42
CA TRP A 3 -20.99 -5.50 -17.21
C TRP A 3 -22.43 -5.99 -16.94
N ASN A 4 -22.85 -5.98 -15.68
CA ASN A 4 -24.23 -6.26 -15.32
C ASN A 4 -25.01 -4.93 -15.18
N PRO A 5 -25.94 -4.59 -16.10
CA PRO A 5 -26.65 -3.32 -16.10
C PRO A 5 -27.40 -3.02 -14.78
N LEU A 6 -27.95 -4.05 -14.14
CA LEU A 6 -28.68 -3.90 -12.86
C LEU A 6 -27.75 -3.59 -11.69
N LYS A 7 -26.46 -3.87 -11.81
CA LYS A 7 -25.44 -3.68 -10.77
C LYS A 7 -24.52 -2.47 -11.02
N LEU A 8 -24.74 -1.70 -12.09
CA LEU A 8 -23.91 -0.52 -12.43
C LEU A 8 -23.83 0.52 -11.30
N LYS A 9 -24.87 0.63 -10.47
CA LYS A 9 -24.91 1.57 -9.34
C LYS A 9 -23.98 1.19 -8.18
N TYR A 10 -23.51 -0.07 -8.11
CA TYR A 10 -22.62 -0.52 -7.04
C TYR A 10 -21.15 -0.18 -7.27
N GLN A 11 -20.78 0.30 -8.47
CA GLN A 11 -19.42 0.74 -8.74
C GLN A 11 -19.10 1.97 -7.89
N LEU A 12 -18.08 1.83 -7.03
CA LEU A 12 -17.58 2.94 -6.23
C LEU A 12 -16.94 3.98 -7.16
N ARG A 13 -17.44 5.22 -7.08
CA ARG A 13 -16.91 6.35 -7.86
C ARG A 13 -15.97 7.21 -7.00
N ASN A 14 -15.02 7.84 -7.67
CA ASN A 14 -14.07 8.80 -7.09
C ASN A 14 -13.32 8.24 -5.87
N VAL A 15 -12.93 6.96 -5.93
CA VAL A 15 -12.29 6.27 -4.80
C VAL A 15 -10.97 6.95 -4.45
N ARG A 16 -10.16 7.31 -5.45
CA ARG A 16 -8.86 7.95 -5.27
C ARG A 16 -8.99 9.29 -4.55
N GLU A 17 -9.91 10.14 -4.99
CA GLU A 17 -10.13 11.48 -4.45
C GLU A 17 -10.66 11.39 -3.01
N ARG A 18 -11.57 10.46 -2.74
CA ARG A 18 -12.09 10.21 -1.39
C ARG A 18 -11.02 9.69 -0.44
N LEU A 19 -10.12 8.82 -0.92
CA LEU A 19 -8.97 8.36 -0.14
C LEU A 19 -7.99 9.49 0.14
N ALA A 20 -7.66 10.31 -0.87
CA ALA A 20 -6.78 11.47 -0.71
C ALA A 20 -7.35 12.46 0.33
N LYS A 21 -8.65 12.79 0.25
CA LYS A 21 -9.31 13.63 1.26
C LYS A 21 -9.23 13.01 2.65
N SER A 22 -9.48 11.70 2.79
CA SER A 22 -9.36 11.03 4.08
C SER A 22 -7.94 11.05 4.66
N LEU A 23 -6.91 11.02 3.81
CA LEU A 23 -5.52 11.15 4.24
C LEU A 23 -5.18 12.59 4.65
N VAL A 24 -5.76 13.58 3.99
CA VAL A 24 -5.66 15.00 4.39
C VAL A 24 -6.33 15.23 5.74
N ASP A 25 -7.55 14.74 5.94
CA ASP A 25 -8.30 14.87 7.20
C ASP A 25 -7.55 14.21 8.38
N LYS A 26 -6.71 13.21 8.10
CA LYS A 26 -5.83 12.54 9.08
C LYS A 26 -4.45 13.20 9.24
N GLY A 27 -4.17 14.28 8.52
CA GLY A 27 -2.89 15.00 8.57
C GLY A 27 -1.71 14.30 7.89
N ILE A 28 -1.95 13.22 7.11
CA ILE A 28 -0.89 12.51 6.40
C ILE A 28 -0.47 13.28 5.14
N CYS A 29 -1.44 13.78 4.40
CA CYS A 29 -1.23 14.65 3.23
C CYS A 29 -1.62 16.09 3.56
N SER A 30 -0.97 17.07 2.94
CA SER A 30 -1.44 18.46 2.93
C SER A 30 -2.38 18.69 1.74
N THR A 31 -3.03 19.85 1.70
CA THR A 31 -3.76 20.30 0.51
C THR A 31 -3.09 21.57 0.01
N GLU A 32 -2.63 21.51 -1.24
CA GLU A 32 -1.97 22.62 -1.90
C GLU A 32 -2.68 22.92 -3.21
N LYS A 33 -2.61 24.19 -3.63
CA LYS A 33 -3.13 24.65 -4.91
C LYS A 33 -1.95 24.96 -5.81
N GLN A 34 -1.73 24.14 -6.83
CA GLN A 34 -0.72 24.38 -7.85
C GLN A 34 -1.34 25.17 -9.00
N ASN A 35 -0.76 26.32 -9.29
CA ASN A 35 -1.22 27.17 -10.38
C ASN A 35 -0.48 26.77 -11.67
N PHE A 36 -1.23 26.33 -12.68
CA PHE A 36 -0.74 26.13 -14.04
C PHE A 36 -1.16 27.31 -14.91
N PHE A 37 -0.53 27.47 -16.07
CA PHE A 37 -0.79 28.61 -16.96
C PHE A 37 -2.27 28.77 -17.36
N LEU A 38 -3.03 27.66 -17.44
CA LEU A 38 -4.43 27.66 -17.89
C LEU A 38 -5.44 27.26 -16.81
N PHE A 39 -5.01 26.74 -15.67
CA PHE A 39 -5.90 26.24 -14.64
C PHE A 39 -5.15 26.07 -13.32
N ASP A 40 -5.91 25.98 -12.23
CA ASP A 40 -5.35 25.61 -10.95
C ASP A 40 -5.74 24.17 -10.61
N MET A 41 -4.79 23.41 -10.06
CA MET A 41 -4.99 22.02 -9.66
C MET A 41 -4.76 21.87 -8.16
N THR A 42 -5.72 21.27 -7.48
CA THR A 42 -5.53 20.85 -6.09
C THR A 42 -4.64 19.61 -6.06
N THR A 43 -3.53 19.69 -5.34
CA THR A 43 -2.60 18.57 -5.12
C THR A 43 -2.55 18.22 -3.65
N HIS A 44 -2.14 16.97 -3.37
CA HIS A 44 -2.09 16.41 -2.03
C HIS A 44 -0.70 15.85 -1.73
N PRO A 45 0.33 16.71 -1.58
CA PRO A 45 1.67 16.21 -1.26
C PRO A 45 1.69 15.58 0.14
N LEU A 46 2.63 14.66 0.33
CA LEU A 46 2.82 13.96 1.59
C LEU A 46 3.42 14.93 2.60
N SER A 47 2.67 15.24 3.66
CA SER A 47 3.15 16.11 4.75
C SER A 47 3.92 15.30 5.78
N ASP A 48 3.43 14.12 6.14
CA ASP A 48 4.04 13.26 7.14
C ASP A 48 4.79 12.08 6.49
N SER A 49 6.06 12.33 6.17
CA SER A 49 6.97 11.30 5.65
C SER A 49 7.34 10.26 6.69
N VAL A 50 7.31 10.60 7.99
CA VAL A 50 7.69 9.72 9.10
C VAL A 50 6.72 8.54 9.19
N HIS A 51 5.42 8.77 9.06
CA HIS A 51 4.44 7.69 9.06
C HIS A 51 4.59 6.74 7.89
N LYS A 52 4.91 7.26 6.68
CA LYS A 52 5.18 6.41 5.52
C LYS A 52 6.41 5.54 5.75
N VAL A 53 7.51 6.11 6.24
CA VAL A 53 8.74 5.36 6.54
C VAL A 53 8.49 4.29 7.61
N LYS A 54 7.76 4.61 8.68
CA LYS A 54 7.38 3.63 9.71
C LYS A 54 6.55 2.47 9.15
N LEU A 55 5.62 2.76 8.23
CA LEU A 55 4.81 1.73 7.59
C LEU A 55 5.66 0.83 6.68
N VAL A 56 6.52 1.41 5.85
CA VAL A 56 7.45 0.65 4.99
C VAL A 56 8.35 -0.24 5.83
N LYS A 57 8.98 0.33 6.88
CA LYS A 57 9.82 -0.44 7.80
C LYS A 57 9.06 -1.57 8.48
N LYS A 58 7.81 -1.34 8.90
CA LYS A 58 6.97 -2.38 9.50
C LYS A 58 6.69 -3.54 8.54
N VAL A 59 6.49 -3.25 7.25
CA VAL A 59 6.32 -4.29 6.21
C VAL A 59 7.63 -5.04 6.00
N GLN A 60 8.75 -4.33 5.82
CA GLN A 60 10.09 -4.94 5.69
C GLN A 60 10.43 -5.84 6.88
N ASP A 61 10.27 -5.34 8.11
CA ASP A 61 10.54 -6.11 9.34
C ASP A 61 9.67 -7.37 9.42
N SER A 62 8.43 -7.33 8.93
CA SER A 62 7.53 -8.48 8.98
C SER A 62 7.91 -9.62 8.03
N VAL A 63 8.58 -9.31 6.92
CA VAL A 63 9.08 -10.30 5.95
C VAL A 63 10.56 -10.64 6.14
N LEU A 64 11.26 -9.92 7.02
CA LEU A 64 12.66 -10.14 7.35
C LEU A 64 12.80 -10.52 8.84
N SER A 65 13.18 -9.56 9.68
CA SER A 65 13.61 -9.76 11.06
C SER A 65 12.56 -10.40 11.99
N ARG A 66 11.27 -10.27 11.67
CA ARG A 66 10.13 -10.78 12.45
C ARG A 66 9.35 -11.85 11.72
N TRP A 67 9.91 -12.45 10.68
CA TRP A 67 9.26 -13.51 9.93
C TRP A 67 8.83 -14.65 10.86
N PRO A 68 7.51 -14.86 11.07
CA PRO A 68 7.04 -16.02 11.77
C PRO A 68 7.08 -17.17 10.76
N ASN A 69 8.00 -18.12 10.96
CA ASN A 69 8.10 -19.34 10.13
C ASN A 69 6.76 -20.07 9.88
N ASP A 70 5.73 -19.78 10.68
CA ASP A 70 4.33 -20.09 10.41
C ASP A 70 3.51 -18.80 10.15
N PRO A 71 3.05 -18.56 8.90
CA PRO A 71 2.26 -17.38 8.53
C PRO A 71 0.95 -17.21 9.29
N ARG A 72 0.38 -18.28 9.86
CA ARG A 72 -0.84 -18.21 10.68
C ARG A 72 -0.63 -17.43 11.98
N ARG A 73 0.61 -17.27 12.40
CA ARG A 73 1.01 -16.53 13.61
C ARG A 73 1.28 -15.06 13.32
N MET A 74 1.27 -14.64 12.06
CA MET A 74 1.44 -13.23 11.68
C MET A 74 0.18 -12.42 12.03
N ASP A 75 0.34 -11.13 12.31
CA ASP A 75 -0.79 -10.21 12.46
C ASP A 75 -1.60 -10.17 11.16
N LYS A 76 -2.88 -10.53 11.24
CA LYS A 76 -3.81 -10.60 10.10
C LYS A 76 -3.87 -9.29 9.32
N ARG A 77 -3.69 -8.14 9.98
CA ARG A 77 -3.67 -6.82 9.30
C ARG A 77 -2.43 -6.64 8.44
N ILE A 78 -1.28 -7.10 8.90
CA ILE A 78 -0.02 -7.04 8.15
C ILE A 78 -0.07 -8.03 6.99
N LEU A 79 -0.54 -9.25 7.25
CA LEU A 79 -0.72 -10.27 6.22
C LEU A 79 -1.62 -9.75 5.08
N ALA A 80 -2.81 -9.23 5.42
CA ALA A 80 -3.72 -8.65 4.43
C ALA A 80 -3.09 -7.49 3.66
N LEU A 81 -2.28 -6.65 4.32
CA LEU A 81 -1.57 -5.56 3.67
C LEU A 81 -0.54 -6.07 2.66
N ILE A 82 0.24 -7.11 3.00
CA ILE A 82 1.23 -7.72 2.09
C ILE A 82 0.54 -8.30 0.86
N TYR A 83 -0.52 -9.10 1.05
CA TYR A 83 -1.27 -9.69 -0.05
C TYR A 83 -1.90 -8.64 -0.97
N LEU A 84 -2.57 -7.63 -0.42
CA LEU A 84 -3.19 -6.58 -1.21
C LEU A 84 -2.16 -5.69 -1.91
N ALA A 85 -1.03 -5.40 -1.26
CA ALA A 85 0.06 -4.64 -1.86
C ALA A 85 0.74 -5.41 -2.99
N HIS A 86 0.87 -6.74 -2.85
CA HIS A 86 1.37 -7.60 -3.92
C HIS A 86 0.39 -7.66 -5.09
N ALA A 87 -0.90 -7.92 -4.84
CA ALA A 87 -1.93 -7.95 -5.88
C ALA A 87 -2.17 -6.60 -6.59
N SER A 88 -1.71 -5.50 -6.00
CA SER A 88 -1.76 -4.16 -6.58
C SER A 88 -0.41 -3.71 -7.19
N ASP A 89 0.59 -4.59 -7.26
CA ASP A 89 1.94 -4.34 -7.80
C ASP A 89 2.67 -3.14 -7.15
N VAL A 90 2.40 -2.87 -5.88
CA VAL A 90 3.03 -1.75 -5.14
C VAL A 90 4.02 -2.20 -4.06
N LEU A 91 4.09 -3.50 -3.77
CA LEU A 91 4.94 -4.04 -2.71
C LEU A 91 6.44 -3.84 -3.00
N GLU A 92 6.86 -3.98 -4.25
CA GLU A 92 8.27 -3.81 -4.65
C GLU A 92 8.80 -2.41 -4.31
N ASN A 93 7.95 -1.38 -4.38
CA ASN A 93 8.32 -0.01 -3.99
C ASN A 93 8.80 0.07 -2.54
N ALA A 94 8.24 -0.77 -1.65
CA ALA A 94 8.64 -0.83 -0.25
C ALA A 94 9.98 -1.55 -0.06
N PHE A 95 10.44 -2.36 -1.02
CA PHE A 95 11.69 -3.11 -0.93
C PHE A 95 12.86 -2.41 -1.63
N THR A 96 12.62 -1.33 -2.37
CA THR A 96 13.67 -0.54 -3.06
C THR A 96 14.79 -0.03 -2.15
N SER A 97 14.56 0.09 -0.84
CA SER A 97 15.56 0.55 0.13
C SER A 97 16.33 -0.58 0.83
N LEU A 98 16.07 -1.84 0.50
CA LEU A 98 16.76 -3.01 1.06
C LEU A 98 18.09 -3.26 0.32
N SER A 99 19.00 -3.99 0.95
CA SER A 99 20.16 -4.57 0.25
C SER A 99 19.70 -5.72 -0.67
N ASP A 100 20.54 -6.09 -1.63
CA ASP A 100 20.23 -7.19 -2.57
C ASP A 100 19.97 -8.51 -1.83
N ASP A 101 20.77 -8.83 -0.80
CA ASP A 101 20.59 -10.02 0.03
C ASP A 101 19.25 -10.01 0.78
N ASP A 102 18.89 -8.89 1.40
CA ASP A 102 17.62 -8.76 2.13
C ASP A 102 16.43 -8.79 1.15
N TYR A 103 16.60 -8.23 -0.04
CA TYR A 103 15.59 -8.26 -1.09
C TYR A 103 15.26 -9.70 -1.52
N GLU A 104 16.28 -10.52 -1.77
CA GLU A 104 16.10 -11.92 -2.14
C GLU A 104 15.36 -12.71 -1.06
N VAL A 105 15.74 -12.51 0.22
CA VAL A 105 15.09 -13.17 1.36
C VAL A 105 13.64 -12.72 1.50
N ALA A 106 13.37 -11.41 1.44
CA ALA A 106 12.02 -10.87 1.51
C ALA A 106 11.13 -11.42 0.38
N MET A 107 11.63 -11.46 -0.85
CA MET A 107 10.89 -11.99 -1.99
C MET A 107 10.64 -13.49 -1.89
N LYS A 108 11.60 -14.26 -1.34
CA LYS A 108 11.39 -15.67 -1.05
C LYS A 108 10.25 -15.88 -0.06
N HIS A 109 10.24 -15.14 1.05
CA HIS A 109 9.18 -15.24 2.05
C HIS A 109 7.82 -14.77 1.52
N VAL A 110 7.78 -13.73 0.69
CA VAL A 110 6.53 -13.31 0.02
C VAL A 110 6.01 -14.40 -0.92
N ARG A 111 6.87 -15.10 -1.67
CA ARG A 111 6.46 -16.25 -2.50
C ARG A 111 5.95 -17.40 -1.64
N GLU A 112 6.65 -17.74 -0.56
CA GLU A 112 6.19 -18.74 0.41
C GLU A 112 4.81 -18.39 0.98
N LEU A 113 4.51 -17.10 1.22
CA LEU A 113 3.16 -16.67 1.61
C LEU A 113 2.14 -16.99 0.52
N LEU A 114 2.42 -16.61 -0.73
CA LEU A 114 1.48 -16.71 -1.84
C LEU A 114 1.22 -18.17 -2.26
N ASP A 115 2.20 -19.04 -2.09
CA ASP A 115 2.11 -20.47 -2.42
C ASP A 115 1.34 -21.27 -1.35
N LEU A 116 1.03 -20.68 -0.19
CA LEU A 116 0.12 -21.30 0.78
C LEU A 116 -1.31 -21.24 0.25
N ASP A 117 -1.72 -22.33 -0.41
CA ASP A 117 -3.09 -22.54 -0.86
C ASP A 117 -4.07 -22.51 0.35
N PRO A 118 -5.30 -21.99 0.19
CA PRO A 118 -6.30 -21.82 1.27
C PRO A 118 -6.72 -23.10 2.01
#